data_AF-A0A660LV01-F1
#
_entry.id   AF-A0A660LV01-F1
#
_cell.length_a   1.000
_cell.length_b   1.000
_cell.length_c   1.000
_cell.angle_alpha   90.00
_cell.angle_beta   90.00
_cell.angle_gamma   90.00
#
_symmetry.space_group_name_H-M   'P 1'
#
loop_
_entity.id
_entity.type
_entity.pdbx_description
1 polymer ?
#
loop_
_entity_poly.entity_id
_entity_poly.type
_entity_poly.pdbx_seq_one_letter_code
_entity_poly.pdbx_strand_id
1 'polypeptide(L)'
;MQISNNLSTPNYLSRENIAREMGFKFNDINEILSNDMGHGMTFPKYMSLDDKAKAREYDRYEHSLTGFVKGEGEARISILGKLMGYDDTFSKDEIDELKKFIDDSSALGLERAFGDSETLSVNEFIKRYTRKHGFSDFTFGGTKTAELLDSDMSVDEFKANWTKFALKKRFGLELDEELAKETINSINDLETQNEEDKKEKKFTPIQVTKKSHTYKLEADERFKELYKFIKSEFDSGKSMFEILEKVAKLKVDKRA
;
A
#
# COMPACT_ATOMS: atom_id res chain seq x y z
N MET A 1 -16.75 -33.52 -68.57
CA MET A 1 -16.44 -33.60 -67.13
C MET A 1 -15.86 -32.27 -66.69
N GLN A 2 -16.60 -31.51 -65.89
CA GLN A 2 -16.05 -30.39 -65.12
C GLN A 2 -16.38 -30.69 -63.66
N ILE A 3 -15.35 -30.94 -62.86
CA ILE A 3 -15.48 -31.19 -61.43
C ILE A 3 -15.40 -29.81 -60.77
N SER A 4 -16.52 -29.37 -60.20
CA SER A 4 -16.59 -28.17 -59.38
C SER A 4 -15.87 -28.42 -58.05
N ASN A 5 -14.70 -27.80 -57.88
CA ASN A 5 -14.03 -27.75 -56.58
C ASN A 5 -14.60 -26.58 -55.75
N ASN A 6 -15.75 -26.82 -55.12
CA ASN A 6 -16.20 -26.04 -53.96
C ASN A 6 -16.05 -26.92 -52.72
N LEU A 7 -14.83 -27.01 -52.20
CA LEU A 7 -14.61 -27.42 -50.82
C LEU A 7 -14.20 -26.18 -50.03
N SER A 8 -15.19 -25.62 -49.31
CA SER A 8 -14.92 -24.70 -48.21
C SER A 8 -14.22 -25.52 -47.13
N THR A 9 -12.92 -25.34 -46.96
CA THR A 9 -12.17 -25.94 -45.86
C THR A 9 -12.65 -25.32 -44.54
N PRO A 10 -13.25 -26.08 -43.60
CA PRO A 10 -13.57 -25.55 -42.29
C PRO A 10 -12.25 -25.31 -41.58
N ASN A 11 -11.94 -24.05 -41.25
CA ASN A 11 -10.75 -23.73 -40.49
C ASN A 11 -10.99 -24.16 -39.03
N TYR A 12 -10.71 -25.42 -38.71
CA TYR A 12 -10.85 -26.02 -37.38
C TYR A 12 -10.04 -25.30 -36.27
N LEU A 13 -9.14 -24.38 -36.64
CA LEU A 13 -8.31 -23.59 -35.74
C LEU A 13 -8.78 -22.14 -35.57
N SER A 14 -9.98 -21.78 -36.05
CA SER A 14 -10.52 -20.45 -35.76
C SER A 14 -10.79 -20.29 -34.26
N ARG A 15 -10.51 -19.10 -33.72
CA ARG A 15 -10.79 -18.77 -32.29
C ARG A 15 -12.26 -19.01 -31.92
N GLU A 16 -13.15 -18.85 -32.90
CA GLU A 16 -14.58 -19.14 -32.78
C GLU A 16 -14.85 -20.62 -32.49
N ASN A 17 -14.26 -21.53 -33.26
CA ASN A 17 -14.46 -22.97 -33.09
C ASN A 17 -13.91 -23.45 -31.74
N ILE A 18 -12.74 -22.95 -31.35
CA ILE A 18 -12.14 -23.24 -30.04
C ILE A 18 -13.03 -22.73 -28.89
N ALA A 19 -13.57 -21.50 -29.00
CA ALA A 19 -14.46 -20.94 -27.97
C ALA A 19 -15.79 -21.72 -27.84
N ARG A 20 -16.40 -22.12 -28.97
CA ARG A 20 -17.62 -22.95 -28.97
C ARG A 20 -17.36 -24.35 -28.42
N GLU A 21 -16.25 -24.99 -28.77
CA GLU A 21 -15.86 -26.30 -28.24
C GLU A 21 -15.57 -26.27 -26.73
N MET A 22 -15.05 -25.15 -26.21
CA MET A 22 -14.89 -24.91 -24.77
C MET A 22 -16.18 -24.50 -24.05
N GLY A 23 -17.33 -24.45 -24.75
CA GLY A 23 -18.64 -24.19 -24.15
C GLY A 23 -18.97 -22.71 -23.92
N PHE A 24 -18.19 -21.77 -24.46
CA PHE A 24 -18.53 -20.35 -24.40
C PHE A 24 -19.72 -20.06 -25.31
N LYS A 25 -20.71 -19.33 -24.77
CA LYS A 25 -21.86 -18.80 -25.50
C LYS A 25 -21.63 -17.31 -25.75
N PHE A 26 -21.78 -16.88 -26.99
CA PHE A 26 -21.62 -15.50 -27.43
C PHE A 26 -22.73 -15.18 -28.43
N ASN A 27 -23.16 -13.93 -28.46
CA ASN A 27 -24.25 -13.48 -29.34
C ASN A 27 -23.71 -12.94 -30.67
N ASP A 28 -22.48 -12.40 -30.67
CA ASP A 28 -21.78 -11.93 -31.86
C ASP A 28 -20.32 -12.45 -31.85
N ILE A 29 -19.83 -12.93 -32.99
CA ILE A 29 -18.43 -13.35 -33.15
C ILE A 29 -17.46 -12.18 -32.90
N ASN A 30 -17.92 -10.94 -33.12
CA ASN A 30 -17.16 -9.75 -32.78
C ASN A 30 -16.92 -9.64 -31.27
N GLU A 31 -17.70 -10.28 -30.39
CA GLU A 31 -17.43 -10.31 -28.94
C GLU A 31 -16.16 -11.13 -28.62
N ILE A 32 -15.84 -12.15 -29.43
CA ILE A 32 -14.61 -12.96 -29.29
C ILE A 32 -13.43 -12.33 -30.03
N LEU A 33 -13.72 -11.59 -31.09
CA LEU A 33 -12.72 -10.88 -31.90
C LEU A 33 -12.47 -9.45 -31.40
N SER A 34 -13.29 -8.96 -30.46
CA SER A 34 -13.15 -7.63 -29.91
C SER A 34 -11.87 -7.57 -29.13
N ASN A 35 -10.98 -6.68 -29.57
CA ASN A 35 -9.84 -6.29 -28.77
C ASN A 35 -10.25 -5.30 -27.68
N ASP A 36 -11.51 -4.86 -27.61
CA ASP A 36 -11.97 -3.93 -26.58
C ASP A 36 -11.98 -4.62 -25.23
N MET A 37 -11.29 -4.01 -24.28
CA MET A 37 -11.22 -4.46 -22.89
C MET A 37 -12.10 -3.59 -21.97
N GLY A 38 -12.81 -2.60 -22.52
CA GLY A 38 -13.51 -1.58 -21.74
C GLY A 38 -12.59 -0.43 -21.33
N HIS A 39 -13.17 0.63 -20.77
CA HIS A 39 -12.45 1.85 -20.32
C HIS A 39 -11.53 2.48 -21.39
N GLY A 40 -11.85 2.33 -22.68
CA GLY A 40 -11.03 2.81 -23.79
C GLY A 40 -9.71 2.06 -23.98
N MET A 41 -9.56 0.88 -23.36
CA MET A 41 -8.40 0.01 -23.48
C MET A 41 -8.65 -1.06 -24.54
N THR A 42 -7.60 -1.40 -25.29
CA THR A 42 -7.62 -2.57 -26.18
C THR A 42 -6.55 -3.56 -25.80
N PHE A 43 -6.74 -4.85 -26.08
CA PHE A 43 -5.78 -5.90 -25.78
C PHE A 43 -4.39 -5.65 -26.38
N PRO A 44 -4.23 -5.25 -27.65
CA PRO A 44 -2.91 -4.89 -28.19
C PRO A 44 -2.27 -3.71 -27.46
N LYS A 45 -3.05 -2.67 -27.10
CA LYS A 45 -2.55 -1.52 -26.33
C LYS A 45 -2.13 -1.97 -24.94
N TYR A 46 -2.97 -2.69 -24.22
CA TYR A 46 -2.69 -3.25 -22.90
C TYR A 46 -1.40 -4.07 -22.89
N MET A 47 -1.23 -4.99 -23.85
CA MET A 47 -0.03 -5.83 -23.96
C MET A 47 1.25 -5.03 -24.24
N SER A 48 1.14 -3.84 -24.85
CA SER A 48 2.28 -2.95 -25.11
C SER A 48 2.71 -2.09 -23.91
N LEU A 49 1.87 -1.95 -22.90
CA LEU A 49 2.14 -1.15 -21.71
C LEU A 49 3.07 -1.89 -20.73
N ASP A 50 3.89 -1.13 -20.01
CA ASP A 50 4.61 -1.65 -18.83
C ASP A 50 3.66 -1.88 -17.64
N ASP A 51 4.16 -2.53 -16.59
CA ASP A 51 3.37 -2.90 -15.41
C ASP A 51 2.72 -1.67 -14.71
N LYS A 52 3.44 -0.53 -14.61
CA LYS A 52 2.94 0.70 -13.97
C LYS A 52 1.82 1.32 -14.82
N ALA A 53 2.00 1.34 -16.14
CA ALA A 53 1.01 1.85 -17.08
C ALA A 53 -0.23 0.94 -17.16
N LYS A 54 -0.09 -0.39 -17.13
CA LYS A 54 -1.23 -1.32 -17.05
C LYS A 54 -2.06 -1.06 -15.78
N ALA A 55 -1.39 -0.95 -14.64
CA ALA A 55 -2.05 -0.65 -13.37
C ALA A 55 -2.79 0.69 -13.39
N ARG A 56 -2.16 1.73 -13.94
CA ARG A 56 -2.71 3.10 -14.03
C ARG A 56 -3.89 3.20 -14.99
N GLU A 57 -3.74 2.64 -16.18
CA GLU A 57 -4.65 2.86 -17.31
C GLU A 57 -5.77 1.83 -17.37
N TYR A 58 -5.66 0.68 -16.68
CA TYR A 58 -6.65 -0.39 -16.80
C TYR A 58 -6.88 -1.21 -15.52
N ASP A 59 -5.85 -1.83 -14.93
CA ASP A 59 -6.10 -2.87 -13.90
C ASP A 59 -6.84 -2.32 -12.67
N ARG A 60 -6.65 -1.02 -12.34
CA ARG A 60 -7.34 -0.34 -11.22
C ARG A 60 -8.86 -0.23 -11.37
N TYR A 61 -9.44 -0.47 -12.55
CA TYR A 61 -10.90 -0.47 -12.68
C TYR A 61 -11.48 -1.74 -12.07
N GLU A 62 -10.80 -2.86 -12.28
CA GLU A 62 -11.29 -4.18 -11.90
C GLU A 62 -10.72 -4.67 -10.56
N HIS A 63 -9.49 -4.27 -10.24
CA HIS A 63 -8.72 -4.89 -9.18
C HIS A 63 -8.25 -3.91 -8.11
N SER A 64 -8.18 -4.40 -6.88
CA SER A 64 -7.48 -3.72 -5.78
C SER A 64 -6.00 -4.11 -5.78
N LEU A 65 -5.18 -3.39 -5.03
CA LEU A 65 -3.76 -3.72 -4.84
C LEU A 65 -2.93 -3.70 -6.13
N THR A 66 -3.32 -2.83 -7.06
CA THR A 66 -2.61 -2.60 -8.33
C THR A 66 -1.49 -1.57 -8.21
N GLY A 67 -1.51 -0.78 -7.13
CA GLY A 67 -0.66 0.41 -6.94
C GLY A 67 -1.37 1.73 -7.26
N PHE A 68 -2.62 1.67 -7.72
CA PHE A 68 -3.51 2.81 -7.88
C PHE A 68 -4.82 2.54 -7.15
N VAL A 69 -5.46 3.58 -6.65
CA VAL A 69 -6.78 3.45 -6.00
C VAL A 69 -7.78 2.87 -6.99
N LYS A 70 -8.49 1.82 -6.56
CA LYS A 70 -9.54 1.21 -7.38
C LYS A 70 -10.66 2.20 -7.67
N GLY A 71 -11.11 2.26 -8.94
CA GLY A 71 -12.34 2.95 -9.34
C GLY A 71 -12.21 3.91 -10.51
N GLU A 72 -13.27 4.68 -10.76
CA GLU A 72 -13.35 5.62 -11.88
C GLU A 72 -12.62 6.94 -11.63
N GLY A 73 -12.46 7.75 -12.68
CA GLY A 73 -11.88 9.09 -12.60
C GLY A 73 -10.36 9.12 -12.73
N GLU A 74 -9.72 10.13 -12.15
CA GLU A 74 -8.26 10.28 -12.24
C GLU A 74 -7.51 9.18 -11.47
N ALA A 75 -6.47 8.64 -12.10
CA ALA A 75 -5.63 7.61 -11.48
C ALA A 75 -4.80 8.20 -10.33
N ARG A 76 -5.23 7.93 -9.09
CA ARG A 76 -4.55 8.32 -7.85
C ARG A 76 -3.66 7.18 -7.38
N ILE A 77 -2.41 7.51 -7.01
CA ILE A 77 -1.45 6.54 -6.50
C ILE A 77 -1.87 6.12 -5.08
N SER A 78 -1.93 4.82 -4.82
CA SER A 78 -2.23 4.29 -3.49
C SER A 78 -0.97 4.17 -2.62
N ILE A 79 -1.13 3.87 -1.33
CA ILE A 79 -0.01 3.53 -0.44
C ILE A 79 0.83 2.40 -1.03
N LEU A 80 0.18 1.36 -1.57
CA LEU A 80 0.89 0.28 -2.26
C LEU A 80 1.67 0.78 -3.48
N GLY A 81 1.11 1.71 -4.24
CA GLY A 81 1.81 2.34 -5.36
C GLY A 81 3.08 3.06 -4.93
N LYS A 82 3.03 3.79 -3.81
CA LYS A 82 4.22 4.41 -3.20
C LYS A 82 5.26 3.35 -2.83
N LEU A 83 4.85 2.27 -2.15
CA LEU A 83 5.72 1.14 -1.79
C LEU A 83 6.36 0.43 -3.00
N MET A 84 5.67 0.43 -4.13
CA MET A 84 6.15 -0.10 -5.42
C MET A 84 7.04 0.87 -6.20
N GLY A 85 7.16 2.13 -5.75
CA GLY A 85 7.92 3.17 -6.46
C GLY A 85 7.18 3.77 -7.66
N TYR A 86 5.84 3.76 -7.65
CA TYR A 86 5.05 4.39 -8.71
C TYR A 86 4.92 5.90 -8.53
N ASP A 87 5.20 6.42 -7.33
CA ASP A 87 5.21 7.86 -7.05
C ASP A 87 6.62 8.42 -7.23
N ASP A 88 6.82 9.16 -8.32
CA ASP A 88 8.12 9.74 -8.66
C ASP A 88 8.51 10.90 -7.71
N THR A 89 7.58 11.38 -6.89
CA THR A 89 7.84 12.38 -5.84
C THR A 89 8.32 11.75 -4.52
N PHE A 90 8.23 10.43 -4.41
CA PHE A 90 8.58 9.68 -3.20
C PHE A 90 9.97 9.07 -3.37
N SER A 91 10.90 9.47 -2.52
CA SER A 91 12.30 9.04 -2.62
C SER A 91 12.45 7.57 -2.22
N LYS A 92 13.58 6.96 -2.62
CA LYS A 92 13.87 5.58 -2.26
C LYS A 92 13.99 5.38 -0.75
N ASP A 93 14.56 6.35 -0.04
CA ASP A 93 14.73 6.28 1.41
C ASP A 93 13.36 6.33 2.10
N GLU A 94 12.45 7.20 1.66
CA GLU A 94 11.06 7.24 2.17
C GLU A 94 10.30 5.93 1.89
N ILE A 95 10.52 5.30 0.72
CA ILE A 95 9.96 3.98 0.41
C ILE A 95 10.49 2.92 1.38
N ASP A 96 11.80 2.88 1.59
CA ASP A 96 12.44 1.86 2.43
C ASP A 96 12.07 2.04 3.91
N GLU A 97 11.92 3.27 4.38
CA GLU A 97 11.39 3.58 5.71
C GLU A 97 9.93 3.14 5.88
N LEU A 98 9.07 3.41 4.89
CA LEU A 98 7.67 2.98 4.95
C LEU A 98 7.54 1.45 4.92
N LYS A 99 8.37 0.77 4.12
CA LYS A 99 8.47 -0.70 4.12
C LYS A 99 8.88 -1.21 5.50
N LYS A 100 9.96 -0.65 6.06
CA LYS A 100 10.47 -1.04 7.37
C LYS A 100 9.41 -0.84 8.45
N PHE A 101 8.68 0.27 8.43
CA PHE A 101 7.60 0.52 9.40
C PHE A 101 6.51 -0.57 9.36
N ILE A 102 6.09 -0.99 8.15
CA ILE A 102 5.10 -2.07 7.99
C ILE A 102 5.69 -3.42 8.43
N ASP A 103 6.94 -3.71 8.09
CA ASP A 103 7.62 -4.96 8.44
C ASP A 103 7.84 -5.09 9.96
N ASP A 104 8.27 -4.01 10.61
CA ASP A 104 8.42 -3.92 12.08
C ASP A 104 7.09 -4.15 12.79
N SER A 105 5.96 -3.81 12.15
CA SER A 105 4.63 -4.10 12.70
C SER A 105 4.31 -5.58 12.71
N SER A 106 4.95 -6.37 11.85
CA SER A 106 4.68 -7.79 11.60
C SER A 106 3.18 -8.12 11.53
N ALA A 107 2.39 -7.23 10.93
CA ALA A 107 0.94 -7.42 10.79
C ALA A 107 0.54 -7.80 9.36
N LEU A 108 1.40 -7.55 8.38
CA LEU A 108 1.11 -7.83 6.98
C LEU A 108 0.95 -9.34 6.76
N GLY A 109 -0.14 -9.71 6.09
CA GLY A 109 -0.47 -11.11 5.82
C GLY A 109 -1.27 -11.82 6.91
N LEU A 110 -1.52 -11.21 8.07
CA LEU A 110 -2.31 -11.83 9.15
C LEU A 110 -3.80 -12.04 8.79
N GLU A 111 -4.32 -11.28 7.82
CA GLU A 111 -5.72 -11.40 7.37
C GLU A 111 -5.90 -12.25 6.11
N ARG A 112 -4.83 -12.90 5.61
CA ARG A 112 -4.94 -13.68 4.36
C ARG A 112 -5.90 -14.84 4.52
N ALA A 113 -6.69 -15.10 3.48
CA ALA A 113 -7.66 -16.19 3.48
C ALA A 113 -7.01 -17.58 3.66
N PHE A 114 -5.79 -17.79 3.12
CA PHE A 114 -5.08 -19.08 3.16
C PHE A 114 -3.55 -18.89 3.22
N GLY A 115 -2.84 -19.87 3.78
CA GLY A 115 -1.38 -19.90 3.94
C GLY A 115 -0.92 -19.81 5.40
N ASP A 116 0.38 -19.99 5.64
CA ASP A 116 0.94 -20.46 6.92
C ASP A 116 0.90 -19.53 8.15
N SER A 117 -0.09 -18.69 8.46
CA SER A 117 -0.05 -17.76 9.64
C SER A 117 1.19 -16.82 9.81
N GLU A 118 2.29 -17.02 9.09
CA GLU A 118 3.53 -16.27 9.15
C GLU A 118 3.33 -14.89 8.54
N THR A 119 3.95 -13.89 9.12
CA THR A 119 3.87 -12.52 8.66
C THR A 119 4.69 -12.36 7.38
N LEU A 120 4.22 -11.52 6.46
CA LEU A 120 4.93 -11.22 5.22
C LEU A 120 5.74 -9.93 5.37
N SER A 121 6.93 -9.90 4.78
CA SER A 121 7.57 -8.61 4.50
C SER A 121 6.87 -7.92 3.33
N VAL A 122 6.94 -6.59 3.26
CA VAL A 122 6.35 -5.82 2.17
C VAL A 122 6.90 -6.26 0.81
N ASN A 123 8.20 -6.51 0.71
CA ASN A 123 8.80 -6.96 -0.55
C ASN A 123 8.26 -8.33 -0.99
N GLU A 124 8.04 -9.25 -0.05
CA GLU A 124 7.46 -10.55 -0.38
C GLU A 124 5.98 -10.44 -0.73
N PHE A 125 5.23 -9.58 -0.04
CA PHE A 125 3.85 -9.27 -0.39
C PHE A 125 3.76 -8.72 -1.81
N ILE A 126 4.57 -7.71 -2.15
CA ILE A 126 4.58 -7.11 -3.49
C ILE A 126 4.89 -8.20 -4.54
N LYS A 127 5.96 -8.96 -4.33
CA LYS A 127 6.38 -10.01 -5.26
C LYS A 127 5.30 -11.07 -5.51
N ARG A 128 4.54 -11.46 -4.47
CA ARG A 128 3.56 -12.55 -4.56
C ARG A 128 2.20 -12.11 -5.09
N TYR A 129 1.75 -10.92 -4.73
CA TYR A 129 0.33 -10.58 -4.85
C TYR A 129 0.03 -9.47 -5.86
N THR A 130 0.94 -8.53 -6.15
CA THR A 130 0.58 -7.35 -6.97
C THR A 130 0.47 -7.61 -8.46
N ARG A 131 1.11 -8.67 -8.97
CA ARG A 131 1.03 -9.07 -10.40
C ARG A 131 -0.02 -10.15 -10.69
N LYS A 132 -0.74 -10.61 -9.67
CA LYS A 132 -1.69 -11.72 -9.78
C LYS A 132 -3.03 -11.26 -9.24
N HIS A 133 -3.64 -10.29 -9.92
CA HIS A 133 -4.80 -9.55 -9.40
C HIS A 133 -5.96 -10.45 -8.93
N GLY A 134 -6.32 -11.49 -9.69
CA GLY A 134 -7.33 -12.46 -9.24
C GLY A 134 -6.94 -13.22 -7.97
N PHE A 135 -5.64 -13.52 -7.79
CA PHE A 135 -5.13 -14.17 -6.58
C PHE A 135 -5.04 -13.20 -5.40
N SER A 136 -4.64 -11.94 -5.62
CA SER A 136 -4.63 -10.93 -4.57
C SER A 136 -6.03 -10.58 -4.09
N ASP A 137 -6.98 -10.37 -5.00
CA ASP A 137 -8.38 -10.10 -4.66
C ASP A 137 -9.00 -11.29 -3.92
N PHE A 138 -8.70 -12.52 -4.31
CA PHE A 138 -9.14 -13.70 -3.56
C PHE A 138 -8.50 -13.80 -2.16
N THR A 139 -7.21 -13.45 -2.03
CA THR A 139 -6.45 -13.63 -0.77
C THR A 139 -6.73 -12.52 0.23
N PHE A 140 -6.89 -11.28 -0.24
CA PHE A 140 -6.97 -10.06 0.56
C PHE A 140 -8.20 -9.20 0.28
N GLY A 141 -9.05 -9.57 -0.68
CA GLY A 141 -10.27 -8.82 -0.98
C GLY A 141 -11.15 -8.65 0.26
N GLY A 142 -11.59 -7.43 0.52
CA GLY A 142 -12.40 -7.08 1.69
C GLY A 142 -11.65 -7.09 3.03
N THR A 143 -10.33 -7.34 3.05
CA THR A 143 -9.52 -7.24 4.27
C THR A 143 -9.19 -5.78 4.59
N LYS A 144 -8.92 -5.49 5.86
CA LYS A 144 -8.48 -4.15 6.27
C LYS A 144 -7.08 -3.84 5.71
N THR A 145 -6.25 -4.88 5.58
CA THR A 145 -4.96 -4.80 4.90
C THR A 145 -5.12 -4.25 3.48
N ALA A 146 -6.05 -4.81 2.69
CA ALA A 146 -6.25 -4.34 1.32
C ALA A 146 -6.80 -2.91 1.28
N GLU A 147 -7.78 -2.60 2.13
CA GLU A 147 -8.35 -1.26 2.23
C GLU A 147 -7.29 -0.18 2.53
N LEU A 148 -6.39 -0.44 3.50
CA LEU A 148 -5.35 0.51 3.86
C LEU A 148 -4.30 0.68 2.75
N LEU A 149 -3.87 -0.43 2.14
CA LEU A 149 -2.85 -0.39 1.08
C LEU A 149 -3.38 0.17 -0.25
N ASP A 150 -4.68 0.05 -0.53
CA ASP A 150 -5.30 0.57 -1.75
C ASP A 150 -5.72 2.05 -1.64
N SER A 151 -5.68 2.64 -0.44
CA SER A 151 -6.04 4.04 -0.21
C SER A 151 -4.99 5.04 -0.73
N ASP A 152 -5.41 6.26 -1.06
CA ASP A 152 -4.54 7.41 -1.39
C ASP A 152 -4.33 8.38 -0.21
N MET A 153 -4.49 7.89 1.03
CA MET A 153 -4.24 8.72 2.20
C MET A 153 -2.78 9.16 2.31
N SER A 154 -2.52 10.16 3.14
CA SER A 154 -1.14 10.57 3.45
C SER A 154 -0.38 9.45 4.18
N VAL A 155 0.96 9.47 4.10
CA VAL A 155 1.80 8.47 4.77
C VAL A 155 1.60 8.50 6.30
N ASP A 156 1.47 9.68 6.90
CA ASP A 156 1.24 9.80 8.35
C ASP A 156 -0.12 9.25 8.77
N GLU A 157 -1.16 9.52 7.98
CA GLU A 157 -2.49 8.95 8.19
C GLU A 157 -2.48 7.43 8.05
N PHE A 158 -1.77 6.92 7.04
CA PHE A 158 -1.56 5.48 6.87
C PHE A 158 -0.83 4.88 8.07
N LYS A 159 0.28 5.47 8.53
CA LYS A 159 1.05 4.97 9.68
C LYS A 159 0.17 4.89 10.93
N ALA A 160 -0.66 5.90 11.19
CA ALA A 160 -1.59 5.89 12.33
C ALA A 160 -2.65 4.78 12.20
N ASN A 161 -3.30 4.66 11.04
CA ASN A 161 -4.33 3.65 10.79
C ASN A 161 -3.76 2.22 10.79
N TRP A 162 -2.60 2.02 10.18
CA TRP A 162 -1.86 0.76 10.18
C TRP A 162 -1.46 0.35 11.59
N THR A 163 -1.02 1.29 12.43
CA THR A 163 -0.68 1.02 13.83
C THR A 163 -1.89 0.51 14.60
N LYS A 164 -3.03 1.21 14.52
CA LYS A 164 -4.29 0.79 15.17
C LYS A 164 -4.68 -0.63 14.73
N PHE A 165 -4.60 -0.90 13.43
CA PHE A 165 -4.87 -2.21 12.87
C PHE A 165 -3.91 -3.29 13.41
N ALA A 166 -2.60 -3.06 13.32
CA ALA A 166 -1.55 -4.01 13.70
C ALA A 166 -1.60 -4.33 15.20
N LEU A 167 -1.74 -3.31 16.05
CA LEU A 167 -1.81 -3.48 17.50
C LEU A 167 -3.03 -4.30 17.93
N LYS A 168 -4.19 -4.01 17.33
CA LYS A 168 -5.42 -4.76 17.61
C LYS A 168 -5.28 -6.22 17.17
N LYS A 169 -4.73 -6.47 15.99
CA LYS A 169 -4.59 -7.83 15.44
C LYS A 169 -3.56 -8.68 16.16
N ARG A 170 -2.41 -8.10 16.52
CA ARG A 170 -1.30 -8.84 17.14
C ARG A 170 -1.42 -8.98 18.64
N PHE A 171 -1.91 -7.94 19.31
CA PHE A 171 -1.81 -7.81 20.75
C PHE A 171 -3.15 -7.56 21.44
N GLY A 172 -4.24 -7.40 20.68
CA GLY A 172 -5.54 -7.00 21.25
C GLY A 172 -5.52 -5.60 21.87
N LEU A 173 -4.55 -4.77 21.50
CA LEU A 173 -4.37 -3.42 22.04
C LEU A 173 -5.12 -2.39 21.20
N GLU A 174 -5.69 -1.39 21.87
CA GLU A 174 -6.28 -0.22 21.21
C GLU A 174 -5.42 1.02 21.47
N LEU A 175 -5.10 1.74 20.41
CA LEU A 175 -4.41 3.02 20.47
C LEU A 175 -5.34 4.12 19.96
N ASP A 176 -5.41 5.20 20.73
CA ASP A 176 -6.15 6.39 20.32
C ASP A 176 -5.45 7.06 19.13
N GLU A 177 -6.23 7.60 18.20
CA GLU A 177 -5.69 8.15 16.96
C GLU A 177 -4.92 9.45 17.16
N GLU A 178 -5.37 10.33 18.07
CA GLU A 178 -4.66 11.55 18.40
C GLU A 178 -3.33 11.21 19.06
N LEU A 179 -3.33 10.25 19.99
CA LEU A 179 -2.10 9.77 20.64
C LEU A 179 -1.13 9.10 19.65
N ALA A 180 -1.64 8.34 18.68
CA ALA A 180 -0.80 7.75 17.62
C ALA A 180 -0.15 8.84 16.77
N LYS A 181 -0.93 9.84 16.32
CA LYS A 181 -0.45 10.97 15.53
C LYS A 181 0.57 11.82 16.30
N GLU A 182 0.30 12.09 17.58
CA GLU A 182 1.20 12.83 18.47
C GLU A 182 2.53 12.09 18.69
N THR A 183 2.48 10.77 18.86
CA THR A 183 3.68 9.92 18.98
C THR A 183 4.49 9.92 17.69
N ILE A 184 3.84 9.75 16.53
CA ILE A 184 4.49 9.81 15.21
C ILE A 184 5.17 11.16 14.99
N ASN A 185 4.46 12.27 15.27
CA ASN A 185 5.03 13.61 15.13
C ASN A 185 6.24 13.82 16.05
N SER A 186 6.16 13.36 17.30
CA SER A 186 7.28 13.44 18.24
C SER A 186 8.51 12.68 17.75
N ILE A 187 8.32 11.52 17.11
CA ILE A 187 9.41 10.72 16.54
C ILE A 187 9.99 11.40 15.30
N ASN A 188 9.16 11.91 14.40
CA ASN A 188 9.61 12.66 13.22
C ASN A 188 10.41 13.92 13.63
N ASP A 189 9.98 14.62 14.68
CA ASP A 189 10.71 15.77 15.23
C ASP A 189 12.09 15.36 15.80
N LEU A 190 12.20 14.19 16.42
CA LEU A 190 13.47 13.64 16.91
C LEU A 190 14.39 13.20 15.77
N GLU A 191 13.85 12.61 14.71
CA GLU A 191 14.60 12.23 13.51
C GLU A 191 15.18 13.45 12.80
N THR A 192 14.36 14.49 12.60
CA THR A 192 14.80 15.75 11.98
C THR A 192 15.86 16.49 12.81
N GLN A 193 15.72 16.53 14.14
CA GLN A 193 16.76 17.08 15.03
C GLN A 193 18.07 16.29 14.92
N ASN A 194 18.00 14.95 14.91
CA ASN A 194 19.19 14.11 14.74
C ASN A 194 19.87 14.28 13.38
N GLU A 195 19.11 14.54 12.32
CA GLU A 195 19.67 14.90 11.02
C GLU A 195 20.33 16.27 11.01
N GLU A 196 19.71 17.28 11.63
CA GLU A 196 20.25 18.62 11.77
C GLU A 196 21.57 18.58 12.58
N ASP A 197 21.63 17.86 13.70
CA ASP A 197 22.84 17.67 14.50
C ASP A 197 23.97 16.94 13.72
N LYS A 198 23.59 16.01 12.83
CA LYS A 198 24.55 15.36 11.92
C LYS A 198 25.04 16.30 10.82
N LYS A 199 24.20 17.25 10.35
CA LYS A 199 24.53 18.27 9.34
C LYS A 199 25.32 19.44 9.94
N GLU A 200 25.08 19.84 11.19
CA GLU A 200 25.75 20.96 11.90
C GLU A 200 27.25 20.71 12.18
N LYS A 201 27.76 19.48 11.99
CA LYS A 201 29.22 19.23 11.93
C LYS A 201 29.89 19.81 10.66
N LYS A 202 29.13 20.40 9.74
CA LYS A 202 29.60 21.28 8.67
C LYS A 202 28.96 22.66 8.85
N PHE A 203 29.69 23.56 9.52
CA PHE A 203 29.25 24.92 9.79
C PHE A 203 29.01 25.71 8.49
N THR A 204 27.79 26.18 8.28
CA THR A 204 27.49 27.40 7.50
C THR A 204 26.38 28.18 8.22
N PRO A 205 26.55 29.47 8.52
CA PRO A 205 25.56 30.23 9.26
C PRO A 205 24.47 30.74 8.31
N ILE A 206 23.24 30.26 8.43
CA ILE A 206 22.08 30.92 7.82
C ILE A 206 20.91 30.97 8.80
N GLN A 207 20.39 32.18 8.99
CA GLN A 207 19.20 32.51 9.75
C GLN A 207 17.96 31.85 9.14
N VAL A 208 17.26 31.02 9.91
CA VAL A 208 15.95 30.48 9.53
C VAL A 208 14.91 30.88 10.58
N THR A 209 13.91 31.62 10.13
CA THR A 209 12.67 31.89 10.86
C THR A 209 11.79 30.62 10.84
N LYS A 210 12.01 29.68 11.76
CA LYS A 210 11.08 28.56 11.95
C LYS A 210 9.80 29.05 12.64
N LYS A 211 8.65 28.96 11.97
CA LYS A 211 7.34 28.93 12.63
C LYS A 211 7.20 27.59 13.35
N SER A 212 7.84 27.43 14.51
CA SER A 212 7.44 26.40 15.45
C SER A 212 6.01 26.72 15.89
N HIS A 213 5.03 25.88 15.55
CA HIS A 213 3.79 25.90 16.30
C HIS A 213 4.13 25.36 17.69
N THR A 214 4.46 26.29 18.59
CA THR A 214 4.62 26.01 20.01
C THR A 214 3.27 25.52 20.50
N TYR A 215 3.16 24.20 20.72
CA TYR A 215 1.95 23.60 21.28
C TYR A 215 1.60 24.28 22.61
N LYS A 216 0.31 24.58 22.78
CA LYS A 216 -0.22 25.32 23.94
C LYS A 216 0.12 24.57 25.23
N LEU A 217 0.84 25.27 26.11
CA LEU A 217 1.41 24.88 27.41
C LEU A 217 0.42 24.41 28.50
N GLU A 218 -0.80 23.98 28.16
CA GLU A 218 -1.79 23.54 29.15
C GLU A 218 -1.78 22.00 29.36
N ALA A 219 -0.97 21.24 28.61
CA ALA A 219 -0.81 19.78 28.69
C ALA A 219 0.47 19.33 29.45
N ASP A 220 0.96 20.14 30.38
CA ASP A 220 2.40 20.39 30.52
C ASP A 220 3.22 19.43 31.41
N GLU A 221 2.63 18.39 31.99
CA GLU A 221 3.38 17.33 32.70
C GLU A 221 3.22 15.97 32.03
N ARG A 222 1.99 15.57 31.72
CA ARG A 222 1.72 14.27 31.07
C ARG A 222 2.31 14.19 29.68
N PHE A 223 2.23 15.28 28.90
CA PHE A 223 2.88 15.34 27.60
C PHE A 223 4.41 15.32 27.75
N LYS A 224 4.97 16.01 28.76
CA LYS A 224 6.42 15.97 29.02
C LYS A 224 6.89 14.58 29.44
N GLU A 225 6.13 13.86 30.25
CA GLU A 225 6.42 12.48 30.62
C GLU A 225 6.35 11.54 29.41
N LEU A 226 5.31 11.68 28.58
CA LEU A 226 5.15 10.91 27.36
C LEU A 226 6.28 11.21 26.36
N TYR A 227 6.61 12.48 26.13
CA TYR A 227 7.70 12.87 25.25
C TYR A 227 9.05 12.36 25.76
N LYS A 228 9.33 12.45 27.08
CA LYS A 228 10.54 11.87 27.68
C LYS A 228 10.60 10.36 27.47
N PHE A 229 9.46 9.68 27.60
CA PHE A 229 9.36 8.25 27.32
C PHE A 229 9.61 7.93 25.84
N ILE A 230 8.96 8.63 24.92
CA ILE A 230 9.18 8.46 23.47
C ILE A 230 10.65 8.69 23.13
N LYS A 231 11.23 9.79 23.64
CA LYS A 231 12.63 10.13 23.42
C LYS A 231 13.58 9.07 23.97
N SER A 232 13.34 8.52 25.16
CA SER A 232 14.23 7.49 25.71
C SER A 232 14.17 6.18 24.92
N GLU A 233 12.99 5.79 24.45
CA GLU A 233 12.81 4.59 23.63
C GLU A 233 13.43 4.81 22.23
N PHE A 234 13.29 6.00 21.66
CA PHE A 234 13.94 6.41 20.41
C PHE A 234 15.48 6.44 20.54
N ASP A 235 16.02 7.07 21.58
CA ASP A 235 17.46 7.12 21.87
C ASP A 235 18.05 5.71 22.11
N SER A 236 17.20 4.75 22.52
CA SER A 236 17.58 3.33 22.66
C SER A 236 17.61 2.55 21.33
N GLY A 237 17.27 3.19 20.22
CA GLY A 237 17.31 2.61 18.88
C GLY A 237 16.05 1.83 18.47
N LYS A 238 14.92 2.01 19.17
CA LYS A 238 13.67 1.33 18.83
C LYS A 238 13.01 1.95 17.62
N SER A 239 12.34 1.11 16.84
CA SER A 239 11.60 1.57 15.69
C SER A 239 10.36 2.36 16.10
N MET A 240 9.86 3.18 15.18
CA MET A 240 8.62 3.93 15.37
C MET A 240 7.45 3.02 15.79
N PHE A 241 7.33 1.83 15.19
CA PHE A 241 6.27 0.90 15.55
C PHE A 241 6.44 0.34 16.98
N GLU A 242 7.66 -0.05 17.37
CA GLU A 242 7.94 -0.54 18.72
C GLU A 242 7.63 0.52 19.79
N ILE A 243 7.92 1.80 19.50
CA ILE A 243 7.58 2.91 20.39
C ILE A 243 6.05 3.04 20.50
N LEU A 244 5.33 3.01 19.38
CA LEU A 244 3.85 3.07 19.37
C LEU A 244 3.21 1.90 20.13
N GLU A 245 3.75 0.69 20.00
CA GLU A 245 3.32 -0.48 20.78
C GLU A 245 3.47 -0.24 22.28
N LYS A 246 4.62 0.29 22.71
CA LYS A 246 4.86 0.57 24.13
C LYS A 246 3.99 1.70 24.66
N VAL A 247 3.77 2.76 23.87
CA VAL A 247 2.81 3.82 24.21
C VAL A 247 1.41 3.25 24.40
N ALA A 248 0.98 2.34 23.53
CA ALA A 248 -0.32 1.67 23.68
C ALA A 248 -0.39 0.82 24.97
N LYS A 249 0.67 0.07 25.30
CA LYS A 249 0.74 -0.73 26.54
C LYS A 249 0.70 0.14 27.80
N LEU A 250 1.44 1.25 27.83
CA LEU A 250 1.41 2.21 28.94
C LEU A 250 0.01 2.75 29.24
N LYS A 251 -0.85 2.89 28.22
CA LYS A 251 -2.24 3.32 28.39
C LYS A 251 -3.12 2.22 28.98
N VAL A 252 -2.87 0.96 28.63
CA VAL A 252 -3.62 -0.20 29.17
C VAL A 252 -3.31 -0.37 30.65
N ASP A 253 -2.04 -0.31 31.04
CA ASP A 253 -1.63 -0.50 32.44
C ASP A 253 -2.19 0.59 33.38
N LYS A 254 -2.46 1.80 32.86
CA LYS A 254 -3.06 2.90 33.63
C LYS A 254 -4.59 2.86 33.73
N ARG A 255 -5.26 1.89 33.07
CA ARG A 255 -6.72 1.68 33.14
C ARG A 255 -7.13 0.53 34.09
N ALA A 256 -6.16 -0.18 34.66
CA ALA A 256 -6.36 -1.20 35.71
C ALA A 256 -6.27 -0.56 37.11
#